data_AF-A0A848LJ24-F1
#
_entry.id   AF-A0A848LJ24-F1
#
_cell.length_a   1.000
_cell.length_b   1.000
_cell.length_c   1.000
_cell.angle_alpha   90.00
_cell.angle_beta   90.00
_cell.angle_gamma   90.00
#
_symmetry.space_group_name_H-M   'P 1'
#
loop_
_entity.id
_entity.type
_entity.pdbx_description
1 polymer ?
#
loop_
_entity_poly.entity_id
_entity_poly.type
_entity_poly.pdbx_seq_one_letter_code
_entity_poly.pdbx_strand_id
1 'polypeptide(L)'
;MHVPLSRMLVRPRVLRAALVGALLGVTACKGSAGTGGPEGPQGPQGPQGPSGPPGPQGPAGPAGTPGGPPGPQGLSALLLTTPEPAGANCPFGGVRMQAGLDEDRSGALDGRELEGATTQYLCNGAVGATGARGERGETGPQGEAGATGAVGPTGPKGDKGDRGDAGPQGPQGDSGALAIVYGDGSAGDFSLSSFQQPRFWQAGNFPQPAGANLMFHNVTIDGTLVVSSGTMIRATGDIIIGQQGAIIVSPEFQIQTLNPPQKGIAMSAAWQHLGGRGLDLGRTSLISRADLAGGGSGYRSTMNSTILGGDGGGRLILAARGNIIIRGYIDANGRQGINNSVPLINNPNGAPTPVAGGGGGGGGVVSLVSRGTITLEGNGRLYANGGNGAPGWRGSSPVTGEMYGGGGGGGGGIIQFLSANTPVISNPANVQVNGGTAGASSFNGTTATTLVQTGGGGGGSAGDGGEGTRSVAAGDAAKPGTAGDIITTVTPQPELLFF
;
A
#
# COMPACT_ATOMS: atom_id res chain seq x y z
N MET A 1 37.40 -53.96 -20.68
CA MET A 1 38.74 -53.70 -21.29
C MET A 1 38.63 -52.46 -22.17
N HIS A 2 39.56 -51.51 -21.98
CA HIS A 2 39.97 -50.40 -22.86
C HIS A 2 39.02 -49.21 -23.13
N VAL A 3 39.42 -48.07 -22.55
CA VAL A 3 39.25 -46.65 -23.00
C VAL A 3 40.46 -46.33 -23.93
N PRO A 4 40.62 -45.20 -24.69
CA PRO A 4 39.94 -43.89 -24.64
C PRO A 4 39.80 -42.98 -25.92
N LEU A 5 39.20 -41.77 -25.72
CA LEU A 5 39.51 -40.40 -26.26
C LEU A 5 39.09 -40.04 -27.73
N SER A 6 38.43 -38.91 -28.07
CA SER A 6 38.66 -37.49 -27.68
C SER A 6 37.51 -36.47 -28.00
N ARG A 7 37.33 -35.50 -27.07
CA ARG A 7 37.04 -34.03 -27.16
C ARG A 7 36.11 -33.42 -28.25
N MET A 8 35.16 -32.57 -27.81
CA MET A 8 35.29 -31.08 -27.81
C MET A 8 34.14 -30.38 -27.03
N LEU A 9 34.48 -29.27 -26.36
CA LEU A 9 33.68 -28.48 -25.42
C LEU A 9 33.48 -27.07 -26.02
N VAL A 10 32.30 -26.44 -25.91
CA VAL A 10 32.14 -24.98 -26.15
C VAL A 10 31.28 -24.34 -25.05
N ARG A 11 31.81 -23.25 -24.48
CA ARG A 11 31.24 -22.37 -23.44
C ARG A 11 30.62 -21.09 -24.05
N PRO A 12 29.69 -20.38 -23.38
CA PRO A 12 29.18 -19.07 -23.81
C PRO A 12 29.96 -17.89 -23.19
N ARG A 13 30.08 -16.77 -23.92
CA ARG A 13 30.62 -15.48 -23.43
C ARG A 13 29.81 -14.28 -23.94
N VAL A 14 29.20 -13.59 -22.98
CA VAL A 14 29.04 -12.14 -22.73
C VAL A 14 29.49 -11.13 -23.81
N LEU A 15 28.67 -10.09 -24.07
CA LEU A 15 29.17 -8.70 -24.18
C LEU A 15 28.09 -7.63 -23.90
N ARG A 16 28.48 -6.60 -23.14
CA ARG A 16 27.77 -5.36 -22.80
C ARG A 16 28.07 -4.23 -23.81
N ALA A 17 27.12 -3.30 -23.92
CA ALA A 17 27.22 -1.84 -24.10
C ALA A 17 27.99 -1.21 -25.29
N ALA A 18 27.33 -0.30 -26.03
CA ALA A 18 27.76 1.09 -26.22
C ALA A 18 26.73 1.90 -27.05
N LEU A 19 26.82 3.22 -26.88
CA LEU A 19 25.92 4.31 -27.23
C LEU A 19 26.32 4.99 -28.57
N VAL A 20 25.42 5.84 -29.10
CA VAL A 20 25.63 7.01 -30.01
C VAL A 20 25.38 6.84 -31.53
N GLY A 21 24.25 7.42 -31.95
CA GLY A 21 23.99 8.37 -33.06
C GLY A 21 24.76 8.32 -34.39
N ALA A 22 24.02 8.23 -35.50
CA ALA A 22 24.18 9.10 -36.67
C ALA A 22 22.96 8.99 -37.61
N LEU A 23 22.58 10.14 -38.16
CA LEU A 23 21.48 10.42 -39.09
C LEU A 23 22.04 10.53 -40.53
N LEU A 24 21.17 10.34 -41.54
CA LEU A 24 21.27 10.67 -42.98
C LEU A 24 21.88 9.64 -43.97
N GLY A 25 21.13 9.38 -45.05
CA GLY A 25 21.65 8.85 -46.32
C GLY A 25 20.62 8.11 -47.18
N VAL A 26 20.12 8.78 -48.23
CA VAL A 26 19.04 8.35 -49.15
C VAL A 26 19.64 7.78 -50.46
N THR A 27 18.84 6.97 -51.20
CA THR A 27 18.88 6.73 -52.69
C THR A 27 19.93 5.71 -53.19
N ALA A 28 19.75 4.79 -54.16
CA ALA A 28 18.66 4.40 -55.07
C ALA A 28 18.90 3.02 -55.75
N CYS A 29 17.79 2.37 -56.14
CA CYS A 29 17.45 1.62 -57.37
C CYS A 29 18.19 0.35 -57.90
N LYS A 30 17.32 -0.67 -58.09
CA LYS A 30 17.02 -1.52 -59.28
C LYS A 30 17.63 -2.93 -59.40
N GLY A 31 16.72 -3.90 -59.64
CA GLY A 31 16.99 -5.22 -60.26
C GLY A 31 15.96 -6.30 -59.91
N SER A 32 14.98 -6.50 -60.79
CA SER A 32 13.82 -7.43 -60.70
C SER A 32 14.02 -8.74 -61.49
N ALA A 33 13.50 -9.88 -60.99
CA ALA A 33 12.88 -11.03 -61.70
C ALA A 33 12.85 -12.27 -60.76
N GLY A 34 11.84 -13.14 -60.67
CA GLY A 34 10.57 -13.30 -61.37
C GLY A 34 9.64 -14.23 -60.55
N THR A 35 8.35 -14.14 -60.82
CA THR A 35 7.25 -14.84 -60.14
C THR A 35 6.99 -16.22 -60.75
N GLY A 36 7.02 -17.28 -59.93
CA GLY A 36 6.50 -18.61 -60.27
C GLY A 36 5.00 -18.72 -59.97
N GLY A 37 4.24 -19.33 -60.89
CA GLY A 37 2.77 -19.30 -60.97
C GLY A 37 2.00 -20.14 -59.94
N PRO A 38 0.66 -20.08 -59.99
CA PRO A 38 -0.22 -20.64 -58.97
C PRO A 38 -0.42 -22.16 -59.08
N GLU A 39 -0.46 -22.82 -57.91
CA GLU A 39 -0.77 -24.23 -57.68
C GLU A 39 -2.29 -24.50 -57.83
N GLY A 40 -2.65 -25.64 -58.42
CA GLY A 40 -4.03 -25.97 -58.82
C GLY A 40 -4.98 -26.31 -57.66
N PRO A 41 -6.30 -26.30 -57.90
CA PRO A 41 -7.30 -26.47 -56.84
C PRO A 41 -7.35 -27.90 -56.30
N GLN A 42 -7.32 -28.02 -54.97
CA GLN A 42 -7.53 -29.25 -54.21
C GLN A 42 -9.02 -29.64 -54.23
N GLY A 43 -9.32 -30.92 -54.51
CA GLY A 43 -10.69 -31.44 -54.65
C GLY A 43 -11.51 -31.39 -53.34
N PRO A 44 -12.85 -31.43 -53.43
CA PRO A 44 -13.73 -31.26 -52.27
C PRO A 44 -13.65 -32.45 -51.30
N GLN A 45 -13.55 -32.13 -50.02
CA GLN A 45 -13.62 -33.06 -48.89
C GLN A 45 -15.07 -33.55 -48.70
N GLY A 46 -15.28 -34.86 -48.57
CA GLY A 46 -16.61 -35.45 -48.38
C GLY A 46 -17.27 -35.06 -47.03
N PRO A 47 -18.61 -35.13 -46.92
CA PRO A 47 -19.33 -34.67 -45.74
C PRO A 47 -19.09 -35.56 -44.52
N GLN A 48 -18.85 -34.92 -43.37
CA GLN A 48 -18.74 -35.54 -42.05
C GLN A 48 -20.14 -35.99 -41.56
N GLY A 49 -20.26 -37.24 -41.10
CA GLY A 49 -21.51 -37.78 -40.57
C GLY A 49 -21.93 -37.15 -39.23
N PRO A 50 -23.23 -37.16 -38.88
CA PRO A 50 -23.74 -36.49 -37.68
C PRO A 50 -23.31 -37.21 -36.39
N SER A 51 -22.87 -36.43 -35.41
CA SER A 51 -22.59 -36.85 -34.03
C SER A 51 -23.87 -37.21 -33.26
N GLY A 52 -23.86 -38.33 -32.54
CA GLY A 52 -25.01 -38.83 -31.77
C GLY A 52 -25.37 -37.96 -30.54
N PRO A 53 -26.59 -38.12 -29.99
CA PRO A 53 -27.07 -37.27 -28.90
C PRO A 53 -26.34 -37.53 -27.57
N PRO A 54 -26.08 -36.48 -26.75
CA PRO A 54 -25.52 -36.63 -25.41
C PRO A 54 -26.46 -37.39 -24.46
N GLY A 55 -25.89 -38.26 -23.63
CA GLY A 55 -26.65 -39.02 -22.62
C GLY A 55 -27.22 -38.13 -21.49
N PRO A 56 -28.26 -38.60 -20.78
CA PRO A 56 -28.93 -37.82 -19.74
C PRO A 56 -27.99 -37.52 -18.56
N GLN A 57 -27.94 -36.25 -18.16
CA GLN A 57 -27.13 -35.76 -17.04
C GLN A 57 -27.76 -36.19 -15.70
N GLY A 58 -26.93 -36.73 -14.80
CA GLY A 58 -27.37 -37.21 -13.48
C GLY A 58 -27.95 -36.10 -12.59
N PRO A 59 -28.73 -36.46 -11.54
CA PRO A 59 -29.42 -35.50 -10.70
C PRO A 59 -28.46 -34.54 -10.00
N ALA A 60 -28.84 -33.27 -9.95
CA ALA A 60 -28.07 -32.19 -9.31
C ALA A 60 -27.89 -32.45 -7.81
N GLY A 61 -26.66 -32.26 -7.32
CA GLY A 61 -26.35 -32.34 -5.89
C GLY A 61 -27.03 -31.23 -5.07
N PRO A 62 -27.24 -31.44 -3.76
CA PRO A 62 -27.94 -30.48 -2.90
C PRO A 62 -27.18 -29.15 -2.77
N ALA A 63 -27.95 -28.07 -2.65
CA ALA A 63 -27.45 -26.70 -2.53
C ALA A 63 -26.56 -26.48 -1.30
N GLY A 64 -25.41 -25.84 -1.47
CA GLY A 64 -24.52 -25.42 -0.39
C GLY A 64 -25.04 -24.17 0.35
N THR A 65 -24.78 -24.10 1.65
CA THR A 65 -25.20 -23.01 2.55
C THR A 65 -24.39 -21.71 2.35
N PRO A 66 -24.96 -20.51 2.60
CA PRO A 66 -24.24 -19.24 2.51
C PRO A 66 -23.24 -19.07 3.67
N GLY A 67 -22.00 -18.68 3.33
CA GLY A 67 -20.90 -18.48 4.29
C GLY A 67 -19.87 -19.60 4.19
N GLY A 68 -18.99 -19.52 3.19
CA GLY A 68 -17.80 -20.36 3.16
C GLY A 68 -16.89 -20.00 4.35
N PRO A 69 -16.24 -20.98 5.00
CA PRO A 69 -15.26 -20.70 6.04
C PRO A 69 -14.13 -19.82 5.47
N PRO A 70 -13.46 -19.00 6.31
CA PRO A 70 -12.26 -18.28 5.92
C PRO A 70 -11.26 -19.22 5.24
N GLY A 71 -10.62 -18.76 4.16
CA GLY A 71 -9.60 -19.53 3.45
C GLY A 71 -8.46 -19.97 4.37
N PRO A 72 -7.73 -21.05 4.02
CA PRO A 72 -6.62 -21.53 4.82
C PRO A 72 -5.57 -20.43 5.00
N GLN A 73 -4.95 -20.39 6.18
CA GLN A 73 -3.86 -19.47 6.49
C GLN A 73 -2.73 -19.63 5.45
N GLY A 74 -2.24 -18.51 4.91
CA GLY A 74 -1.13 -18.50 3.94
C GLY A 74 0.18 -19.03 4.53
N LEU A 75 1.06 -19.54 3.68
CA LEU A 75 2.43 -19.92 4.07
C LEU A 75 3.25 -18.66 4.37
N SER A 76 4.16 -18.75 5.34
CA SER A 76 5.08 -17.66 5.67
C SER A 76 6.18 -17.57 4.61
N ALA A 77 6.35 -16.41 3.99
CA ALA A 77 7.54 -16.12 3.21
C ALA A 77 8.62 -15.60 4.17
N LEU A 78 9.79 -16.24 4.17
CA LEU A 78 10.92 -15.85 5.00
C LEU A 78 11.96 -15.13 4.13
N LEU A 79 12.67 -14.19 4.74
CA LEU A 79 13.78 -13.47 4.12
C LEU A 79 15.03 -13.66 4.98
N LEU A 80 16.01 -14.37 4.44
CA LEU A 80 17.33 -14.52 5.05
C LEU A 80 18.25 -13.42 4.54
N THR A 81 18.78 -12.62 5.45
CA THR A 81 19.84 -11.65 5.14
C THR A 81 21.17 -12.15 5.68
N THR A 82 22.20 -12.15 4.84
CA THR A 82 23.56 -12.53 5.22
C THR A 82 24.51 -11.40 4.83
N PRO A 83 25.52 -11.08 5.66
CA PRO A 83 26.54 -10.11 5.29
C PRO A 83 27.27 -10.54 4.01
N GLU A 84 27.33 -9.67 3.01
CA GLU A 84 28.11 -9.90 1.79
C GLU A 84 29.44 -9.11 1.91
N PRO A 85 30.60 -9.79 1.94
CA PRO A 85 31.89 -9.13 2.01
C PRO A 85 32.18 -8.36 0.72
N ALA A 86 33.11 -7.39 0.80
CA ALA A 86 33.56 -6.65 -0.37
C ALA A 86 34.16 -7.60 -1.42
N GLY A 87 33.63 -7.57 -2.64
CA GLY A 87 34.00 -8.55 -3.66
C GLY A 87 33.24 -8.37 -4.97
N ALA A 88 33.18 -9.46 -5.75
CA ALA A 88 32.65 -9.46 -7.11
C ALA A 88 31.16 -9.05 -7.19
N ASN A 89 30.38 -9.31 -6.13
CA ASN A 89 28.95 -8.98 -6.07
C ASN A 89 28.72 -7.55 -5.54
N CYS A 90 29.46 -7.14 -4.50
CA CYS A 90 29.39 -5.79 -3.93
C CYS A 90 30.80 -5.20 -3.70
N PRO A 91 31.23 -4.18 -4.47
CA PRO A 91 32.59 -3.61 -4.36
C PRO A 91 32.95 -3.02 -3.00
N PHE A 92 31.96 -2.51 -2.25
CA PHE A 92 32.14 -1.91 -0.92
C PHE A 92 31.49 -2.75 0.20
N GLY A 93 31.25 -4.03 -0.06
CA GLY A 93 30.46 -4.90 0.81
C GLY A 93 28.97 -4.53 0.79
N GLY A 94 28.15 -5.33 1.46
CA GLY A 94 26.72 -5.15 1.45
C GLY A 94 25.97 -6.26 2.18
N VAL A 95 24.72 -6.47 1.76
CA VAL A 95 23.84 -7.50 2.30
C VAL A 95 23.34 -8.38 1.15
N ARG A 96 23.46 -9.69 1.31
CA ARG A 96 22.85 -10.69 0.46
C ARG A 96 21.49 -11.07 1.02
N MET A 97 20.45 -10.88 0.24
CA MET A 97 19.06 -11.21 0.58
C MET A 97 18.60 -12.43 -0.19
N GLN A 98 18.01 -13.40 0.51
CA GLN A 98 17.50 -14.64 -0.05
C GLN A 98 16.08 -14.88 0.46
N ALA A 99 15.12 -15.02 -0.45
CA ALA A 99 13.71 -15.21 -0.10
C ALA A 99 13.25 -16.62 -0.51
N GLY A 100 12.44 -17.25 0.33
CA GLY A 100 11.82 -18.56 0.09
C GLY A 100 10.52 -18.73 0.89
N LEU A 101 9.77 -19.78 0.59
CA LEU A 101 8.56 -20.16 1.32
C LEU A 101 8.93 -21.15 2.44
N ASP A 102 8.47 -20.89 3.65
CA ASP A 102 8.58 -21.80 4.80
C ASP A 102 7.56 -22.93 4.65
N GLU A 103 7.89 -23.92 3.83
CA GLU A 103 6.98 -25.02 3.50
C GLU A 103 6.78 -25.93 4.72
N ASP A 104 7.78 -26.02 5.60
CA ASP A 104 7.75 -26.88 6.79
C ASP A 104 7.31 -26.16 8.08
N ARG A 105 7.11 -24.84 8.03
CA ARG A 105 6.67 -23.97 9.15
C ARG A 105 7.66 -23.95 10.31
N SER A 106 8.94 -24.14 10.03
CA SER A 106 10.00 -24.12 11.04
C SER A 106 10.41 -22.70 11.43
N GLY A 107 10.01 -21.68 10.67
CA GLY A 107 10.41 -20.30 10.88
C GLY A 107 11.85 -19.98 10.45
N ALA A 108 12.50 -20.88 9.70
CA ALA A 108 13.82 -20.70 9.12
C ALA A 108 13.83 -21.17 7.66
N LEU A 109 14.65 -20.54 6.80
CA LEU A 109 14.85 -21.02 5.43
C LEU A 109 15.97 -22.06 5.39
N ASP A 110 15.63 -23.29 5.03
CA ASP A 110 16.61 -24.36 4.81
C ASP A 110 17.07 -24.47 3.33
N GLY A 111 18.08 -25.31 3.10
CA GLY A 111 18.68 -25.48 1.76
C GLY A 111 17.74 -26.08 0.69
N ARG A 112 16.60 -26.65 1.07
CA ARG A 112 15.57 -27.20 0.17
C ARG A 112 14.48 -26.17 -0.16
N GLU A 113 14.26 -25.20 0.73
CA GLU A 113 13.27 -24.12 0.58
C GLU A 113 13.80 -22.88 -0.15
N LEU A 114 15.12 -22.83 -0.34
CA LEU A 114 15.80 -21.85 -1.18
C LEU A 114 15.64 -22.22 -2.67
N GLU A 115 14.52 -21.84 -3.29
CA GLU A 115 14.42 -21.91 -4.75
C GLU A 115 15.51 -21.03 -5.40
N GLY A 116 16.30 -21.64 -6.30
CA GLY A 116 17.57 -21.11 -6.81
C GLY A 116 17.54 -19.82 -7.66
N ALA A 117 16.54 -18.94 -7.53
CA ALA A 117 16.37 -17.75 -8.39
C ALA A 117 16.13 -16.39 -7.68
N THR A 118 16.02 -16.30 -6.36
CA THR A 118 15.74 -15.01 -5.65
C THR A 118 16.86 -14.59 -4.70
N THR A 119 18.09 -14.53 -5.21
CA THR A 119 19.20 -13.86 -4.51
C THR A 119 19.34 -12.43 -5.02
N GLN A 120 19.17 -11.44 -4.16
CA GLN A 120 19.42 -10.02 -4.45
C GLN A 120 20.56 -9.50 -3.57
N TYR A 121 21.37 -8.59 -4.13
CA TYR A 121 22.48 -7.94 -3.42
C TYR A 121 22.17 -6.45 -3.23
N LEU A 122 22.18 -5.99 -1.99
CA LEU A 122 22.20 -4.57 -1.64
C LEU A 122 23.63 -4.16 -1.33
N CYS A 123 24.24 -3.37 -2.20
CA CYS A 123 25.63 -2.94 -2.05
C CYS A 123 25.73 -1.54 -1.42
N ASN A 124 26.72 -1.34 -0.56
CA ASN A 124 27.00 -0.03 0.04
C ASN A 124 27.49 0.97 -1.01
N GLY A 125 27.12 2.25 -0.85
CA GLY A 125 27.64 3.35 -1.66
C GLY A 125 29.09 3.70 -1.29
N ALA A 126 29.82 4.31 -2.23
CA ALA A 126 31.15 4.85 -1.94
C ALA A 126 31.06 5.92 -0.84
N VAL A 127 32.01 5.93 0.10
CA VAL A 127 32.10 6.96 1.14
C VAL A 127 32.23 8.34 0.47
N GLY A 128 31.29 9.25 0.75
CA GLY A 128 31.32 10.61 0.22
C GLY A 128 32.58 11.36 0.67
N ALA A 129 33.12 12.21 -0.19
CA ALA A 129 34.30 13.02 0.12
C ALA A 129 34.06 13.85 1.40
N THR A 130 35.05 13.84 2.31
CA THR A 130 35.02 14.68 3.51
C THR A 130 34.86 16.15 3.11
N GLY A 131 33.83 16.82 3.64
CA GLY A 131 33.56 18.22 3.34
C GLY A 131 34.76 19.10 3.64
N ALA A 132 34.99 20.11 2.79
CA ALA A 132 36.10 21.05 2.96
C ALA A 132 36.07 21.68 4.37
N ARG A 133 37.22 21.72 5.04
CA ARG A 133 37.38 22.40 6.34
C ARG A 133 37.02 23.88 6.15
N GLY A 134 36.04 24.37 6.91
CA GLY A 134 35.64 25.78 6.86
C GLY A 134 36.84 26.70 7.03
N GLU A 135 36.88 27.78 6.25
CA GLU A 135 37.98 28.75 6.29
C GLU A 135 38.13 29.33 7.70
N ARG A 136 39.39 29.52 8.12
CA ARG A 136 39.73 30.16 9.40
C ARG A 136 39.23 31.60 9.35
N GLY A 137 38.36 31.97 10.28
CA GLY A 137 37.87 33.36 10.40
C GLY A 137 39.01 34.36 10.41
N GLU A 138 38.82 35.49 9.72
CA GLU A 138 39.82 36.54 9.61
C GLU A 138 40.26 37.05 10.99
N THR A 139 41.55 37.38 11.11
CA THR A 139 42.10 37.95 12.34
C THR A 139 41.53 39.36 12.51
N GLY A 140 40.95 39.64 13.68
CA GLY A 140 40.38 40.96 13.96
C GLY A 140 41.41 42.09 13.77
N PRO A 141 40.96 43.30 13.40
CA PRO A 141 41.86 44.42 13.12
C PRO A 141 42.76 44.75 14.32
N GLN A 142 44.02 45.07 14.04
CA GLN A 142 45.00 45.50 15.04
C GLN A 142 44.51 46.80 15.69
N GLY A 143 44.45 46.83 17.03
CA GLY A 143 44.09 48.04 17.78
C GLY A 143 45.05 49.20 17.49
N GLU A 144 44.50 50.41 17.45
CA GLU A 144 45.24 51.64 17.17
C GLU A 144 46.42 51.84 18.14
N ALA A 145 47.53 52.37 17.62
CA ALA A 145 48.73 52.68 18.39
C ALA A 145 48.46 53.80 19.39
N GLY A 146 48.67 53.52 20.68
CA GLY A 146 48.57 54.52 21.75
C GLY A 146 49.62 55.63 21.59
N ALA A 147 49.19 56.88 21.73
CA ALA A 147 50.06 58.05 21.68
C ALA A 147 51.13 58.03 22.80
N THR A 148 52.36 58.40 22.45
CA THR A 148 53.51 58.54 23.35
C THR A 148 53.31 59.76 24.28
N GLY A 149 53.49 59.56 25.59
CA GLY A 149 52.91 60.41 26.64
C GLY A 149 53.75 61.55 27.20
N ALA A 150 53.27 62.11 28.31
CA ALA A 150 54.07 62.86 29.28
C ALA A 150 54.04 62.10 30.63
N VAL A 151 55.21 62.01 31.26
CA VAL A 151 55.45 61.29 32.52
C VAL A 151 54.72 61.97 33.68
N GLY A 152 53.89 61.21 34.38
CA GLY A 152 53.27 61.56 35.67
C GLY A 152 53.41 60.39 36.67
N PRO A 153 53.43 60.65 37.99
CA PRO A 153 53.76 59.65 39.00
C PRO A 153 52.78 58.48 39.01
N THR A 154 53.30 57.29 39.31
CA THR A 154 52.60 56.00 39.35
C THR A 154 51.29 56.06 40.14
N GLY A 155 50.16 55.97 39.43
CA GLY A 155 48.85 55.66 40.05
C GLY A 155 48.74 54.16 40.34
N PRO A 156 48.01 53.75 41.40
CA PRO A 156 47.82 52.34 41.72
C PRO A 156 47.16 51.60 40.55
N LYS A 157 47.60 50.37 40.32
CA LYS A 157 47.07 49.44 39.31
C LYS A 157 45.55 49.33 39.47
N GLY A 158 44.79 49.68 38.43
CA GLY A 158 43.35 49.45 38.40
C GLY A 158 43.05 47.95 38.49
N ASP A 159 42.12 47.59 39.36
CA ASP A 159 41.67 46.21 39.52
C ASP A 159 41.08 45.67 38.21
N LYS A 160 41.34 44.38 37.97
CA LYS A 160 40.81 43.65 36.82
C LYS A 160 39.29 43.67 36.90
N GLY A 161 38.61 44.22 35.88
CA GLY A 161 37.15 44.19 35.82
C GLY A 161 36.64 42.76 35.93
N ASP A 162 35.71 42.54 36.86
CA ASP A 162 35.08 41.25 37.07
C ASP A 162 34.36 40.77 35.80
N ARG A 163 34.40 39.46 35.57
CA ARG A 163 33.65 38.81 34.51
C ARG A 163 32.17 39.06 34.75
N GLY A 164 31.49 39.75 33.84
CA GLY A 164 30.05 39.96 33.95
C GLY A 164 29.31 38.63 34.14
N ASP A 165 28.39 38.61 35.11
CA ASP A 165 27.59 37.44 35.44
C ASP A 165 26.86 36.92 34.20
N ALA A 166 26.75 35.59 34.08
CA ALA A 166 25.88 34.99 33.08
C ALA A 166 24.45 35.51 33.31
N GLY A 167 23.85 36.12 32.28
CA GLY A 167 22.48 36.62 32.38
C GLY A 167 21.53 35.50 32.83
N PRO A 168 20.47 35.83 33.61
CA PRO A 168 19.53 34.83 34.07
C PRO A 168 18.98 34.05 32.87
N GLN A 169 18.91 32.73 32.99
CA GLN A 169 18.19 31.89 32.03
C GLN A 169 16.78 32.48 31.90
N GLY A 170 16.40 32.82 30.67
CA GLY A 170 15.08 33.39 30.40
C GLY A 170 13.97 32.49 30.95
N PRO A 171 12.82 33.03 31.35
CA PRO A 171 11.72 32.24 31.88
C PRO A 171 11.41 31.09 30.91
N GLN A 172 11.29 29.88 31.45
CA GLN A 172 10.74 28.74 30.72
C GLN A 172 9.38 29.17 30.16
N GLY A 173 9.24 29.16 28.84
CA GLY A 173 8.05 29.67 28.18
C GLY A 173 6.82 28.86 28.59
N ASP A 174 5.87 29.51 29.26
CA ASP A 174 4.57 28.93 29.57
C ASP A 174 3.64 29.00 28.36
N SER A 175 2.91 27.91 28.14
CA SER A 175 1.72 27.73 27.29
C SER A 175 1.90 27.81 25.77
N GLY A 176 2.33 26.69 25.17
CA GLY A 176 2.15 26.43 23.74
C GLY A 176 0.70 26.06 23.39
N ALA A 177 -0.23 26.99 23.54
CA ALA A 177 -1.33 27.04 22.58
C ALA A 177 -0.68 27.45 21.24
N LEU A 178 -0.68 26.54 20.25
CA LEU A 178 -0.15 26.65 18.87
C LEU A 178 1.11 25.80 18.52
N ALA A 179 1.21 24.54 18.97
CA ALA A 179 2.04 23.50 18.33
C ALA A 179 1.38 22.95 17.03
N ILE A 180 0.94 23.84 16.15
CA ILE A 180 0.45 23.54 14.79
C ILE A 180 1.33 24.45 13.90
N VAL A 181 2.13 24.01 12.94
CA VAL A 181 1.84 23.04 11.89
C VAL A 181 3.19 22.50 11.35
N TYR A 182 3.31 21.17 11.22
CA TYR A 182 4.47 20.44 10.65
C TYR A 182 5.76 20.53 11.47
N GLY A 183 5.83 19.78 12.57
CA GLY A 183 7.07 19.72 13.34
C GLY A 183 8.23 19.19 12.48
N ASP A 184 9.33 19.93 12.47
CA ASP A 184 10.66 19.54 11.99
C ASP A 184 11.44 18.75 13.07
N GLY A 185 10.75 18.32 14.12
CA GLY A 185 11.31 17.74 15.34
C GLY A 185 11.54 18.73 16.48
N SER A 186 11.39 20.05 16.26
CA SER A 186 11.54 21.06 17.31
C SER A 186 10.26 21.36 18.10
N ALA A 187 9.12 20.78 17.70
CA ALA A 187 7.78 21.15 18.18
C ALA A 187 7.37 20.55 19.55
N GLY A 188 8.25 19.80 20.21
CA GLY A 188 7.95 19.14 21.48
C GLY A 188 6.95 17.99 21.33
N ASP A 189 6.23 17.67 22.41
CA ASP A 189 5.28 16.56 22.46
C ASP A 189 3.94 16.90 21.81
N PHE A 190 3.42 16.00 21.00
CA PHE A 190 2.03 16.03 20.56
C PHE A 190 1.17 15.22 21.53
N SER A 191 0.13 15.84 22.09
CA SER A 191 -0.87 15.13 22.87
C SER A 191 -2.28 15.47 22.38
N LEU A 192 -3.07 14.43 22.17
CA LEU A 192 -4.49 14.49 21.87
C LEU A 192 -5.24 13.77 22.98
N SER A 193 -5.87 14.53 23.88
CA SER A 193 -6.76 13.97 24.89
C SER A 193 -8.12 13.58 24.30
N SER A 194 -8.87 12.76 25.04
CA SER A 194 -10.27 12.43 24.72
C SER A 194 -11.11 13.70 24.57
N PHE A 195 -11.61 13.98 23.36
CA PHE A 195 -12.52 15.09 23.05
C PHE A 195 -13.89 14.54 22.65
N GLN A 196 -14.95 15.33 22.83
CA GLN A 196 -16.29 14.96 22.37
C GLN A 196 -16.43 14.88 20.84
N GLN A 197 -15.49 15.46 20.08
CA GLN A 197 -15.49 15.43 18.61
C GLN A 197 -14.13 14.98 18.06
N PRO A 198 -14.12 14.29 16.90
CA PRO A 198 -12.87 13.91 16.23
C PRO A 198 -12.05 15.13 15.83
N ARG A 199 -10.72 15.02 15.91
CA ARG A 199 -9.78 16.02 15.39
C ARG A 199 -9.43 15.65 13.96
N PHE A 200 -9.76 16.52 13.02
CA PHE A 200 -9.46 16.34 11.61
C PHE A 200 -8.17 17.08 11.23
N TRP A 201 -7.23 16.37 10.63
CA TRP A 201 -6.11 16.98 9.88
C TRP A 201 -6.44 17.20 8.40
N GLN A 202 -7.63 16.76 7.97
CA GLN A 202 -8.20 17.01 6.64
C GLN A 202 -8.98 18.34 6.64
N ALA A 203 -8.78 19.15 5.58
CA ALA A 203 -9.50 20.38 5.22
C ALA A 203 -10.44 20.98 6.30
N GLY A 204 -9.97 22.06 6.95
CA GLY A 204 -10.65 22.85 7.98
C GLY A 204 -9.74 24.02 8.39
N ASN A 205 -9.81 24.52 9.63
CA ASN A 205 -8.92 25.61 10.12
C ASN A 205 -7.41 25.29 10.07
N PHE A 206 -7.01 24.05 9.78
CA PHE A 206 -5.61 23.62 9.64
C PHE A 206 -5.45 22.60 8.51
N PRO A 207 -5.55 23.03 7.23
CA PRO A 207 -5.45 22.12 6.09
C PRO A 207 -4.01 21.62 5.95
N GLN A 208 -3.80 20.31 6.13
CA GLN A 208 -2.55 19.68 5.71
C GLN A 208 -2.60 19.28 4.24
N PRO A 209 -1.54 19.49 3.45
CA PRO A 209 -1.39 18.87 2.16
C PRO A 209 -1.39 17.35 2.32
N ALA A 210 -2.06 16.67 1.40
CA ALA A 210 -1.98 15.23 1.25
C ALA A 210 -0.50 14.79 1.26
N GLY A 211 -0.14 13.76 2.03
CA GLY A 211 1.27 13.33 2.17
C GLY A 211 2.10 14.05 3.25
N ALA A 212 1.47 14.71 4.23
CA ALA A 212 2.18 15.46 5.27
C ALA A 212 3.16 14.58 6.09
N ASN A 213 4.39 15.08 6.28
CA ASN A 213 5.44 14.48 7.10
C ASN A 213 5.61 15.31 8.38
N LEU A 214 5.13 14.78 9.51
CA LEU A 214 5.09 15.47 10.80
C LEU A 214 6.12 14.87 11.74
N MET A 215 6.92 15.68 12.44
CA MET A 215 7.93 15.19 13.40
C MET A 215 7.77 15.85 14.77
N PHE A 216 7.64 15.01 15.81
CA PHE A 216 7.43 15.41 17.21
C PHE A 216 8.50 14.78 18.13
N HIS A 217 8.53 15.19 19.40
CA HIS A 217 9.32 14.50 20.41
C HIS A 217 8.62 13.19 20.81
N ASN A 218 7.52 13.24 21.54
CA ASN A 218 6.59 12.13 21.75
C ASN A 218 5.23 12.42 21.11
N VAL A 219 4.45 11.37 20.82
CA VAL A 219 3.08 11.47 20.30
C VAL A 219 2.17 10.64 21.19
N THR A 220 1.15 11.25 21.78
CA THR A 220 0.13 10.55 22.57
C THR A 220 -1.26 10.87 22.01
N ILE A 221 -2.03 9.83 21.68
CA ILE A 221 -3.38 9.95 21.13
C ILE A 221 -4.34 9.13 22.01
N ASP A 222 -5.18 9.80 22.78
CA ASP A 222 -6.22 9.20 23.62
C ASP A 222 -7.63 9.73 23.26
N GLY A 223 -7.77 10.23 22.03
CA GLY A 223 -9.04 10.59 21.38
C GLY A 223 -9.03 10.20 19.91
N THR A 224 -10.04 10.61 19.14
CA THR A 224 -10.13 10.29 17.71
C THR A 224 -9.40 11.32 16.85
N LEU A 225 -8.38 10.87 16.13
CA LEU A 225 -7.62 11.60 15.13
C LEU A 225 -7.99 11.10 13.72
N VAL A 226 -8.42 11.99 12.85
CA VAL A 226 -8.71 11.67 11.44
C VAL A 226 -7.61 12.27 10.57
N VAL A 227 -6.91 11.39 9.84
CA VAL A 227 -5.74 11.73 9.04
C VAL A 227 -5.93 11.41 7.57
N SER A 228 -5.21 12.14 6.77
CA SER A 228 -5.14 12.05 5.31
C SER A 228 -4.40 10.80 4.85
N SER A 229 -4.70 10.30 3.65
CA SER A 229 -3.90 9.24 3.04
C SER A 229 -2.51 9.79 2.69
N GLY A 230 -1.49 8.98 2.95
CA GLY A 230 -0.10 9.38 2.84
C GLY A 230 0.41 10.16 4.06
N THR A 231 -0.39 10.35 5.12
CA THR A 231 0.13 10.97 6.35
C THR A 231 1.26 10.12 6.94
N MET A 232 2.37 10.78 7.26
CA MET A 232 3.48 10.23 8.02
C MET A 232 3.60 10.99 9.36
N ILE A 233 3.50 10.25 10.46
CA ILE A 233 3.73 10.77 11.82
C ILE A 233 5.04 10.22 12.33
N ARG A 234 5.96 11.10 12.72
CA ARG A 234 7.28 10.76 13.24
C ARG A 234 7.45 11.25 14.68
N ALA A 235 8.17 10.47 15.47
CA ALA A 235 8.55 10.82 16.84
C ALA A 235 10.04 10.50 17.09
N THR A 236 10.77 11.41 17.75
CA THR A 236 12.12 11.12 18.25
C THR A 236 12.11 10.26 19.52
N GLY A 237 10.99 10.21 20.22
CA GLY A 237 10.68 9.33 21.33
C GLY A 237 9.57 8.36 20.93
N ASP A 238 8.56 8.22 21.80
CA ASP A 238 7.52 7.21 21.68
C ASP A 238 6.27 7.72 20.91
N ILE A 239 5.56 6.79 20.27
CA ILE A 239 4.20 7.01 19.77
C ILE A 239 3.25 6.10 20.56
N ILE A 240 2.26 6.68 21.21
CA ILE A 240 1.30 5.98 22.07
C ILE A 240 -0.12 6.29 21.60
N ILE A 241 -0.86 5.25 21.21
CA ILE A 241 -2.31 5.30 21.02
C ILE A 241 -2.94 4.71 22.27
N GLY A 242 -3.49 5.57 23.12
CA GLY A 242 -4.15 5.24 24.38
C GLY A 242 -5.39 4.37 24.19
N GLN A 243 -6.02 3.96 25.29
CA GLN A 243 -7.17 3.04 25.25
C GLN A 243 -8.39 3.65 24.58
N GLN A 244 -8.54 4.98 24.65
CA GLN A 244 -9.59 5.73 23.94
C GLN A 244 -9.08 6.32 22.61
N GLY A 245 -7.80 6.10 22.31
CA GLY A 245 -7.15 6.58 21.10
C GLY A 245 -7.66 5.89 19.83
N ALA A 246 -7.96 6.68 18.81
CA ALA A 246 -8.32 6.19 17.50
C ALA A 246 -7.61 6.99 16.41
N ILE A 247 -7.04 6.32 15.42
CA ILE A 247 -6.58 6.96 14.19
C ILE A 247 -7.44 6.44 13.04
N ILE A 248 -8.15 7.33 12.36
CA ILE A 248 -8.95 6.99 11.18
C ILE A 248 -8.24 7.57 9.95
N VAL A 249 -7.79 6.71 9.06
CA VAL A 249 -7.06 7.08 7.84
C VAL A 249 -8.07 7.17 6.71
N SER A 250 -8.41 8.39 6.30
CA SER A 250 -9.26 8.52 5.11
C SER A 250 -8.41 8.41 3.86
N PRO A 251 -8.90 7.76 2.79
CA PRO A 251 -8.17 7.61 1.54
C PRO A 251 -7.82 8.93 0.83
N GLU A 252 -8.39 10.06 1.27
CA GLU A 252 -8.40 11.35 0.59
C GLU A 252 -8.85 11.30 -0.87
N PHE A 253 -9.45 12.40 -1.34
CA PHE A 253 -10.31 12.42 -2.52
C PHE A 253 -11.58 11.56 -2.36
N GLN A 254 -12.74 12.16 -2.62
CA GLN A 254 -13.96 11.41 -2.85
C GLN A 254 -13.83 10.69 -4.21
N ILE A 255 -13.10 9.57 -4.25
CA ILE A 255 -12.92 8.77 -5.48
C ILE A 255 -14.26 8.21 -5.96
N GLN A 256 -15.29 8.19 -5.11
CA GLN A 256 -16.69 7.92 -5.48
C GLN A 256 -17.18 8.77 -6.69
N THR A 257 -16.54 9.91 -6.96
CA THR A 257 -16.87 10.80 -8.08
C THR A 257 -16.05 10.56 -9.35
N LEU A 258 -14.89 9.90 -9.28
CA LEU A 258 -13.99 9.71 -10.43
C LEU A 258 -14.33 8.42 -11.19
N ASN A 259 -14.37 8.52 -12.52
CA ASN A 259 -14.61 7.42 -13.46
C ASN A 259 -13.59 7.54 -14.60
N PRO A 260 -12.82 6.48 -14.96
CA PRO A 260 -12.86 5.09 -14.47
C PRO A 260 -12.38 4.90 -13.03
N PRO A 261 -12.69 3.76 -12.38
CA PRO A 261 -12.16 3.41 -11.06
C PRO A 261 -10.64 3.43 -11.05
N GLN A 262 -10.06 3.80 -9.92
CA GLN A 262 -8.61 3.94 -9.76
C GLN A 262 -8.01 2.68 -9.13
N LYS A 263 -6.81 2.31 -9.59
CA LYS A 263 -6.12 1.10 -9.10
C LYS A 263 -5.52 1.23 -7.70
N GLY A 264 -5.39 2.44 -7.14
CA GLY A 264 -4.63 2.63 -5.88
C GLY A 264 -3.21 2.07 -6.00
N ILE A 265 -2.76 1.30 -5.01
CA ILE A 265 -1.50 0.53 -5.05
C ILE A 265 -1.59 -0.78 -5.85
N ALA A 266 -2.79 -1.21 -6.26
CA ALA A 266 -3.02 -2.50 -6.88
C ALA A 266 -2.37 -2.60 -8.28
N MET A 267 -2.21 -3.83 -8.78
CA MET A 267 -1.73 -4.08 -10.15
C MET A 267 -2.73 -3.60 -11.21
N SER A 268 -4.03 -3.70 -10.92
CA SER A 268 -5.09 -3.25 -11.84
C SER A 268 -6.25 -2.62 -11.09
N ALA A 269 -6.95 -1.70 -11.75
CA ALA A 269 -8.22 -1.18 -11.25
C ALA A 269 -9.31 -2.27 -11.33
N ALA A 270 -10.38 -2.09 -10.56
CA ALA A 270 -11.58 -2.87 -10.70
C ALA A 270 -12.28 -2.57 -12.04
N TRP A 271 -13.03 -3.54 -12.55
CA TRP A 271 -13.84 -3.41 -13.76
C TRP A 271 -15.28 -3.80 -13.49
N GLN A 272 -16.11 -3.69 -14.53
CA GLN A 272 -17.55 -3.83 -14.42
C GLN A 272 -18.01 -5.10 -13.70
N HIS A 273 -17.29 -6.20 -13.82
CA HIS A 273 -17.57 -7.45 -13.11
C HIS A 273 -16.29 -8.17 -12.63
N LEU A 274 -15.11 -7.75 -13.10
CA LEU A 274 -13.83 -8.31 -12.68
C LEU A 274 -13.26 -7.45 -11.55
N GLY A 275 -12.85 -8.08 -10.46
CA GLY A 275 -12.17 -7.38 -9.38
C GLY A 275 -10.78 -6.88 -9.81
N GLY A 276 -10.28 -5.86 -9.11
CA GLY A 276 -8.91 -5.39 -9.27
C GLY A 276 -7.92 -6.40 -8.70
N ARG A 277 -6.77 -6.60 -9.36
CA ARG A 277 -5.74 -7.49 -8.85
C ARG A 277 -4.84 -6.79 -7.85
N GLY A 278 -4.67 -7.40 -6.69
CA GLY A 278 -3.78 -6.94 -5.64
C GLY A 278 -2.31 -7.03 -6.04
N LEU A 279 -1.44 -6.53 -5.18
CA LEU A 279 0.00 -6.71 -5.27
C LEU A 279 0.40 -8.06 -4.68
N ASP A 280 1.32 -8.74 -5.35
CA ASP A 280 1.92 -9.95 -4.80
C ASP A 280 2.78 -9.63 -3.55
N LEU A 281 2.87 -10.59 -2.62
CA LEU A 281 3.66 -10.51 -1.37
C LEU A 281 5.09 -9.96 -1.56
N GLY A 282 5.75 -10.30 -2.68
CA GLY A 282 7.10 -9.81 -2.99
C GLY A 282 7.18 -8.31 -3.29
N ARG A 283 6.09 -7.70 -3.77
CA ARG A 283 6.00 -6.25 -4.04
C ARG A 283 5.47 -5.47 -2.85
N THR A 284 4.64 -6.07 -2.00
CA THR A 284 4.08 -5.41 -0.81
C THR A 284 5.15 -5.09 0.23
N SER A 285 6.21 -5.90 0.32
CA SER A 285 7.39 -5.63 1.15
C SER A 285 8.22 -4.40 0.73
N LEU A 286 8.06 -3.92 -0.51
CA LEU A 286 8.80 -2.76 -1.05
C LEU A 286 8.06 -1.42 -0.86
N ILE A 287 6.90 -1.42 -0.20
CA ILE A 287 6.04 -0.23 -0.04
C ILE A 287 6.53 0.62 1.13
N SER A 288 7.60 1.38 0.90
CA SER A 288 8.25 2.21 1.94
C SER A 288 7.95 3.72 1.85
N ARG A 289 7.43 4.24 0.73
CA ARG A 289 7.23 5.71 0.55
C ARG A 289 5.84 6.16 0.92
N ALA A 290 5.64 7.17 1.76
CA ALA A 290 4.31 7.75 1.99
C ALA A 290 3.72 8.39 0.71
N ASP A 291 3.11 7.58 -0.16
CA ASP A 291 2.39 8.02 -1.34
C ASP A 291 0.91 8.26 -1.00
N LEU A 292 0.26 9.08 -1.81
CA LEU A 292 -1.16 9.44 -1.65
C LEU A 292 -2.10 8.27 -1.92
N ALA A 293 -1.69 7.37 -2.82
CA ALA A 293 -2.49 6.23 -3.23
C ALA A 293 -2.46 5.14 -2.14
N GLY A 294 -3.63 4.89 -1.55
CA GLY A 294 -3.89 3.73 -0.70
C GLY A 294 -4.47 2.58 -1.50
N GLY A 295 -5.58 1.99 -1.02
CA GLY A 295 -6.24 0.87 -1.69
C GLY A 295 -6.93 1.24 -3.01
N GLY A 296 -7.14 0.24 -3.87
CA GLY A 296 -7.85 0.44 -5.15
C GLY A 296 -9.35 0.65 -4.95
N SER A 297 -9.98 1.43 -5.83
CA SER A 297 -11.43 1.67 -5.81
C SER A 297 -12.21 0.52 -6.45
N GLY A 298 -13.38 0.23 -5.89
CA GLY A 298 -14.37 -0.64 -6.52
C GLY A 298 -14.96 -0.02 -7.78
N TYR A 299 -15.50 -0.87 -8.65
CA TYR A 299 -16.09 -0.41 -9.90
C TYR A 299 -17.34 0.45 -9.68
N ARG A 300 -17.43 1.50 -10.50
CA ARG A 300 -18.56 2.42 -10.60
C ARG A 300 -19.22 2.29 -11.97
N SER A 301 -20.55 2.25 -12.02
CA SER A 301 -21.25 2.19 -13.32
C SER A 301 -21.17 3.53 -14.05
N THR A 302 -20.77 3.49 -15.32
CA THR A 302 -20.75 4.67 -16.20
C THR A 302 -22.12 5.05 -16.73
N MET A 303 -23.07 4.11 -16.67
CA MET A 303 -24.43 4.27 -17.20
C MET A 303 -25.46 4.58 -16.11
N ASN A 304 -25.08 4.45 -14.84
CA ASN A 304 -25.98 4.67 -13.72
C ASN A 304 -25.27 5.36 -12.55
N SER A 305 -25.62 6.63 -12.31
CA SER A 305 -25.01 7.47 -11.28
C SER A 305 -25.30 7.02 -9.85
N THR A 306 -26.23 6.09 -9.62
CA THR A 306 -26.58 5.57 -8.29
C THR A 306 -25.75 4.35 -7.86
N ILE A 307 -24.98 3.75 -8.77
CA ILE A 307 -24.05 2.66 -8.49
C ILE A 307 -22.69 3.28 -8.19
N LEU A 308 -22.31 3.34 -6.92
CA LEU A 308 -21.02 3.88 -6.50
C LEU A 308 -20.12 2.73 -6.03
N GLY A 309 -18.93 2.65 -6.62
CA GLY A 309 -17.86 1.82 -6.09
C GLY A 309 -17.38 2.36 -4.75
N GLY A 310 -16.94 1.46 -3.87
CA GLY A 310 -16.28 1.83 -2.63
C GLY A 310 -14.90 2.42 -2.90
N ASP A 311 -14.54 3.48 -2.18
CA ASP A 311 -13.17 3.99 -2.19
C ASP A 311 -12.24 2.99 -1.50
N GLY A 312 -10.99 2.88 -1.95
CA GLY A 312 -9.99 2.11 -1.21
C GLY A 312 -9.69 2.71 0.16
N GLY A 313 -8.98 1.98 1.01
CA GLY A 313 -8.52 2.46 2.31
C GLY A 313 -7.34 3.42 2.18
N GLY A 314 -7.12 4.27 3.16
CA GLY A 314 -6.01 5.23 3.14
C GLY A 314 -4.65 4.63 3.53
N ARG A 315 -3.60 5.44 3.37
CA ARG A 315 -2.24 5.08 3.75
C ARG A 315 -1.75 5.87 4.97
N LEU A 316 -1.10 5.18 5.91
CA LEU A 316 -0.52 5.79 7.11
C LEU A 316 0.86 5.20 7.40
N ILE A 317 1.80 6.07 7.77
CA ILE A 317 3.09 5.66 8.34
C ILE A 317 3.26 6.26 9.73
N LEU A 318 3.56 5.41 10.72
CA LEU A 318 4.00 5.83 12.05
C LEU A 318 5.47 5.45 12.23
N ALA A 319 6.34 6.41 12.54
CA ALA A 319 7.77 6.17 12.70
C ALA A 319 8.30 6.73 14.02
N ALA A 320 8.74 5.85 14.93
CA ALA A 320 9.28 6.22 16.24
C ALA A 320 10.77 5.83 16.35
N ARG A 321 11.58 6.72 16.93
CA ARG A 321 12.91 6.32 17.44
C ARG A 321 12.83 5.64 18.82
N GLY A 322 11.72 5.84 19.54
CA GLY A 322 11.34 5.05 20.71
C GLY A 322 10.46 3.87 20.32
N ASN A 323 9.45 3.58 21.15
CA ASN A 323 8.46 2.53 20.97
C ASN A 323 7.20 3.02 20.24
N ILE A 324 6.46 2.09 19.64
CA ILE A 324 5.08 2.32 19.19
C ILE A 324 4.18 1.44 20.03
N ILE A 325 3.25 2.03 20.79
CA ILE A 325 2.34 1.31 21.68
C ILE A 325 0.90 1.62 21.29
N ILE A 326 0.12 0.57 20.97
CA ILE A 326 -1.25 0.68 20.50
C ILE A 326 -2.19 -0.06 21.45
N ARG A 327 -3.04 0.70 22.15
CA ARG A 327 -4.07 0.20 23.07
C ARG A 327 -5.49 0.45 22.57
N GLY A 328 -5.64 1.43 21.68
CA GLY A 328 -6.88 1.80 20.99
C GLY A 328 -6.97 1.17 19.60
N TYR A 329 -7.25 1.93 18.54
CA TYR A 329 -7.26 1.37 17.19
C TYR A 329 -6.77 2.30 16.08
N ILE A 330 -6.28 1.70 14.99
CA ILE A 330 -6.04 2.36 13.70
C ILE A 330 -6.97 1.73 12.67
N ASP A 331 -7.73 2.57 11.96
CA ASP A 331 -8.66 2.18 10.91
C ASP A 331 -8.21 2.76 9.56
N ALA A 332 -7.76 1.87 8.68
CA ALA A 332 -7.44 2.13 7.27
C ALA A 332 -8.27 1.22 6.35
N ASN A 333 -9.49 0.84 6.75
CA ASN A 333 -10.36 -0.01 5.95
C ASN A 333 -10.77 0.64 4.62
N GLY A 334 -10.96 -0.19 3.60
CA GLY A 334 -11.64 0.17 2.37
C GLY A 334 -13.11 0.47 2.62
N ARG A 335 -13.67 1.43 1.88
CA ARG A 335 -15.09 1.77 1.97
C ARG A 335 -15.93 0.75 1.23
N GLN A 336 -17.12 0.52 1.75
CA GLN A 336 -18.10 -0.37 1.14
C GLN A 336 -18.61 0.25 -0.17
N GLY A 337 -18.91 -0.61 -1.14
CA GLY A 337 -19.69 -0.25 -2.30
C GLY A 337 -21.06 0.20 -1.86
N ILE A 338 -21.64 1.13 -2.62
CA ILE A 338 -22.93 1.72 -2.28
C ILE A 338 -23.92 1.46 -3.40
N ASN A 339 -25.09 0.99 -2.99
CA ASN A 339 -26.30 1.01 -3.79
C ASN A 339 -27.26 2.02 -3.15
N ASN A 340 -27.17 3.28 -3.58
CA ASN A 340 -27.96 4.40 -3.04
C ASN A 340 -29.37 4.44 -3.64
N SER A 341 -29.96 3.28 -3.92
CA SER A 341 -31.37 3.17 -4.31
C SER A 341 -32.26 3.50 -3.11
N VAL A 342 -32.30 4.77 -2.74
CA VAL A 342 -33.42 5.35 -2.00
C VAL A 342 -34.53 5.54 -3.04
N PRO A 343 -35.78 5.12 -2.74
CA PRO A 343 -36.92 5.35 -3.62
C PRO A 343 -37.23 6.84 -3.68
N LEU A 344 -36.44 7.62 -4.43
CA LEU A 344 -36.77 8.99 -4.75
C LEU A 344 -37.61 8.99 -6.02
N ILE A 345 -38.90 9.16 -5.79
CA ILE A 345 -39.99 9.24 -6.76
C ILE A 345 -39.89 10.57 -7.53
N ASN A 346 -38.79 10.83 -8.23
CA ASN A 346 -38.63 12.03 -9.06
C ASN A 346 -38.38 11.67 -10.53
N ASN A 347 -38.93 10.54 -10.99
CA ASN A 347 -39.19 10.32 -12.41
C ASN A 347 -40.68 10.66 -12.65
N PRO A 348 -41.05 11.45 -13.68
CA PRO A 348 -42.45 11.69 -14.07
C PRO A 348 -43.29 10.41 -14.26
N ASN A 349 -42.67 9.22 -14.34
CA ASN A 349 -43.34 7.92 -14.44
C ASN A 349 -43.33 7.07 -13.14
N GLY A 350 -42.90 7.61 -11.99
CA GLY A 350 -43.28 7.10 -10.66
C GLY A 350 -42.67 5.78 -10.12
N ALA A 351 -41.73 5.11 -10.82
CA ALA A 351 -41.07 3.90 -10.28
C ALA A 351 -39.53 4.03 -10.30
N PRO A 352 -38.82 3.67 -9.21
CA PRO A 352 -37.35 3.64 -9.22
C PRO A 352 -36.86 2.48 -10.08
N THR A 353 -35.92 2.76 -10.99
CA THR A 353 -35.30 1.74 -11.85
C THR A 353 -34.43 0.79 -11.03
N PRO A 354 -34.57 -0.54 -11.17
CA PRO A 354 -33.67 -1.53 -10.58
C PRO A 354 -32.19 -1.23 -10.89
N VAL A 355 -31.28 -1.54 -9.96
CA VAL A 355 -29.83 -1.27 -10.15
C VAL A 355 -28.94 -2.37 -9.57
N ALA A 356 -27.84 -2.65 -10.25
CA ALA A 356 -26.80 -3.54 -9.74
C ALA A 356 -26.01 -2.92 -8.58
N GLY A 357 -25.37 -3.77 -7.77
CA GLY A 357 -24.52 -3.34 -6.66
C GLY A 357 -23.15 -2.83 -7.11
N GLY A 358 -22.65 -1.77 -6.48
CA GLY A 358 -21.27 -1.30 -6.63
C GLY A 358 -20.26 -2.22 -5.93
N GLY A 359 -19.05 -2.33 -6.47
CA GLY A 359 -17.98 -3.11 -5.85
C GLY A 359 -17.39 -2.41 -4.63
N GLY A 360 -16.88 -3.17 -3.65
CA GLY A 360 -16.19 -2.61 -2.48
C GLY A 360 -14.77 -2.13 -2.79
N GLY A 361 -14.25 -1.16 -2.04
CA GLY A 361 -12.88 -0.68 -2.20
C GLY A 361 -11.85 -1.56 -1.50
N GLY A 362 -10.63 -1.65 -2.01
CA GLY A 362 -9.54 -2.40 -1.40
C GLY A 362 -9.07 -1.82 -0.07
N GLY A 363 -8.51 -2.63 0.81
CA GLY A 363 -8.00 -2.18 2.11
C GLY A 363 -6.81 -1.22 2.00
N GLY A 364 -6.55 -0.45 3.05
CA GLY A 364 -5.48 0.54 3.10
C GLY A 364 -4.09 -0.03 3.38
N VAL A 365 -3.15 0.85 3.67
CA VAL A 365 -1.76 0.49 3.98
C VAL A 365 -1.35 1.15 5.29
N VAL A 366 -0.93 0.36 6.27
CA VAL A 366 -0.40 0.85 7.54
C VAL A 366 1.01 0.33 7.74
N SER A 367 1.98 1.24 7.81
CA SER A 367 3.38 0.90 8.10
C SER A 367 3.77 1.47 9.47
N LEU A 368 4.21 0.59 10.36
CA LEU A 368 4.70 0.94 11.69
C LEU A 368 6.21 0.71 11.73
N VAL A 369 6.98 1.76 12.04
CA VAL A 369 8.44 1.77 12.01
C VAL A 369 8.96 2.19 13.39
N SER A 370 9.78 1.38 14.05
CA SER A 370 10.20 1.65 15.43
C SER A 370 11.63 1.19 15.71
N ARG A 371 12.51 2.05 16.25
CA ARG A 371 13.81 1.57 16.78
C ARG A 371 13.67 0.87 18.15
N GLY A 372 12.53 1.03 18.81
CA GLY A 372 12.15 0.25 19.97
C GLY A 372 11.33 -0.97 19.58
N THR A 373 10.38 -1.30 20.44
CA THR A 373 9.39 -2.36 20.18
C THR A 373 8.11 -1.76 19.62
N ILE A 374 7.41 -2.51 18.77
CA ILE A 374 6.02 -2.23 18.39
C ILE A 374 5.13 -3.15 19.22
N THR A 375 4.22 -2.59 19.99
CA THR A 375 3.37 -3.34 20.90
C THR A 375 1.90 -3.05 20.64
N LEU A 376 1.11 -4.11 20.42
CA LEU A 376 -0.34 -4.08 20.51
C LEU A 376 -0.73 -4.70 21.86
N GLU A 377 -1.27 -3.88 22.75
CA GLU A 377 -1.62 -4.24 24.13
C GLU A 377 -3.14 -4.18 24.33
N GLY A 378 -3.67 -5.08 25.17
CA GLY A 378 -5.08 -5.07 25.57
C GLY A 378 -6.03 -5.16 24.37
N ASN A 379 -6.81 -4.09 24.14
CA ASN A 379 -7.77 -3.97 23.04
C ASN A 379 -7.20 -3.28 21.79
N GLY A 380 -5.87 -3.14 21.70
CA GLY A 380 -5.14 -2.58 20.57
C GLY A 380 -5.49 -3.27 19.25
N ARG A 381 -5.99 -2.52 18.26
CA ARG A 381 -6.49 -3.04 16.96
C ARG A 381 -5.90 -2.30 15.77
N LEU A 382 -5.60 -3.02 14.70
CA LEU A 382 -5.14 -2.49 13.42
C LEU A 382 -6.00 -3.06 12.30
N TYR A 383 -6.63 -2.19 11.52
CA TYR A 383 -7.55 -2.58 10.48
C TYR A 383 -7.16 -2.00 9.13
N ALA A 384 -7.01 -2.87 8.14
CA ALA A 384 -6.83 -2.55 6.74
C ALA A 384 -7.63 -3.53 5.88
N ASN A 385 -8.88 -3.79 6.26
CA ASN A 385 -9.78 -4.70 5.54
C ASN A 385 -10.29 -4.07 4.24
N GLY A 386 -10.63 -4.89 3.26
CA GLY A 386 -11.39 -4.46 2.09
C GLY A 386 -12.84 -4.13 2.45
N GLY A 387 -13.43 -3.20 1.71
CA GLY A 387 -14.82 -2.83 1.83
C GLY A 387 -15.76 -3.86 1.20
N ASN A 388 -16.96 -4.01 1.73
CA ASN A 388 -17.95 -4.94 1.20
C ASN A 388 -18.54 -4.46 -0.13
N GLY A 389 -18.90 -5.39 -1.01
CA GLY A 389 -19.70 -5.10 -2.19
C GLY A 389 -21.17 -4.82 -1.82
N ALA A 390 -21.83 -3.94 -2.59
CA ALA A 390 -23.24 -3.65 -2.36
C ALA A 390 -24.13 -4.75 -2.94
N PRO A 391 -25.28 -5.06 -2.32
CA PRO A 391 -26.27 -5.94 -2.93
C PRO A 391 -26.88 -5.30 -4.18
N GLY A 392 -27.27 -6.13 -5.15
CA GLY A 392 -28.13 -5.72 -6.24
C GLY A 392 -29.55 -5.42 -5.73
N TRP A 393 -30.27 -4.51 -6.40
CA TRP A 393 -31.61 -4.11 -6.03
C TRP A 393 -32.60 -4.25 -7.18
N ARG A 394 -33.75 -4.84 -6.88
CA ARG A 394 -34.73 -5.34 -7.86
C ARG A 394 -35.87 -4.38 -8.23
N GLY A 395 -35.90 -3.14 -7.72
CA GLY A 395 -37.00 -2.24 -8.09
C GLY A 395 -38.32 -2.51 -7.37
N SER A 396 -39.31 -1.66 -7.66
CA SER A 396 -40.73 -1.90 -7.33
C SER A 396 -41.53 -2.55 -8.46
N SER A 397 -40.96 -2.69 -9.66
CA SER A 397 -41.63 -3.29 -10.83
C SER A 397 -40.71 -4.28 -11.57
N PRO A 398 -40.28 -5.37 -10.93
CA PRO A 398 -39.37 -6.35 -11.54
C PRO A 398 -40.10 -7.24 -12.57
N VAL A 399 -39.44 -7.59 -13.66
CA VAL A 399 -39.95 -8.60 -14.61
C VAL A 399 -39.49 -10.00 -14.18
N THR A 400 -40.34 -11.00 -14.31
CA THR A 400 -39.99 -12.40 -13.99
C THR A 400 -38.86 -12.89 -14.90
N GLY A 401 -37.85 -13.54 -14.34
CA GLY A 401 -36.68 -14.04 -15.06
C GLY A 401 -35.50 -13.06 -15.09
N GLU A 402 -35.62 -11.89 -14.47
CA GLU A 402 -34.53 -10.92 -14.39
C GLU A 402 -33.61 -11.13 -13.19
N MET A 403 -32.32 -10.86 -13.40
CA MET A 403 -31.28 -10.81 -12.39
C MET A 403 -30.57 -9.46 -12.39
N TYR A 404 -30.26 -8.98 -11.19
CA TYR A 404 -29.51 -7.77 -10.88
C TYR A 404 -28.29 -8.17 -10.06
N GLY A 405 -27.10 -7.94 -10.63
CA GLY A 405 -25.86 -8.40 -10.06
C GLY A 405 -25.49 -7.71 -8.75
N GLY A 406 -24.97 -8.50 -7.80
CA GLY A 406 -24.32 -7.97 -6.60
C GLY A 406 -22.89 -7.53 -6.90
N GLY A 407 -22.40 -6.52 -6.18
CA GLY A 407 -21.01 -6.08 -6.29
C GLY A 407 -20.05 -7.05 -5.61
N GLY A 408 -18.84 -7.21 -6.14
CA GLY A 408 -17.76 -7.95 -5.50
C GLY A 408 -17.17 -7.20 -4.30
N GLY A 409 -16.62 -7.93 -3.34
CA GLY A 409 -15.94 -7.34 -2.18
C GLY A 409 -14.55 -6.80 -2.53
N GLY A 410 -14.05 -5.79 -1.84
CA GLY A 410 -12.69 -5.27 -2.03
C GLY A 410 -11.63 -6.23 -1.46
N GLY A 411 -10.44 -6.28 -2.05
CA GLY A 411 -9.31 -7.04 -1.53
C GLY A 411 -8.76 -6.46 -0.24
N GLY A 412 -8.14 -7.28 0.61
CA GLY A 412 -7.50 -6.85 1.84
C GLY A 412 -6.27 -5.96 1.61
N GLY A 413 -5.96 -5.13 2.60
CA GLY A 413 -4.86 -4.16 2.60
C GLY A 413 -3.53 -4.73 3.11
N ILE A 414 -2.65 -3.85 3.55
CA ILE A 414 -1.29 -4.19 3.99
C ILE A 414 -1.05 -3.63 5.38
N ILE A 415 -0.55 -4.45 6.29
CA ILE A 415 -0.02 -4.01 7.58
C ILE A 415 1.43 -4.45 7.69
N GLN A 416 2.33 -3.49 7.84
CA GLN A 416 3.76 -3.73 7.93
C GLN A 416 4.29 -3.31 9.30
N PHE A 417 4.95 -4.24 9.98
CA PHE A 417 5.72 -4.00 11.19
C PHE A 417 7.20 -4.00 10.85
N LEU A 418 7.88 -2.90 11.15
CA LEU A 418 9.30 -2.73 10.94
C LEU A 418 9.94 -2.25 12.22
N SER A 419 10.68 -3.11 12.93
CA SER A 419 11.23 -2.72 14.22
C SER A 419 12.59 -3.33 14.55
N ALA A 420 13.30 -2.70 15.49
CA ALA A 420 14.56 -3.27 15.98
C ALA A 420 14.37 -4.52 16.83
N ASN A 421 13.22 -4.60 17.52
CA ASN A 421 12.82 -5.74 18.32
C ASN A 421 11.62 -6.45 17.69
N THR A 422 11.41 -7.72 18.02
CA THR A 422 10.21 -8.46 17.60
C THR A 422 8.94 -7.75 18.11
N PRO A 423 7.95 -7.45 17.24
CA PRO A 423 6.68 -6.88 17.68
C PRO A 423 5.96 -7.79 18.68
N VAL A 424 5.34 -7.18 19.69
CA VAL A 424 4.57 -7.88 20.73
C VAL A 424 3.09 -7.62 20.48
N ILE A 425 2.38 -8.61 19.96
CA ILE A 425 0.94 -8.50 19.65
C ILE A 425 0.18 -9.41 20.60
N SER A 426 -0.50 -8.82 21.60
CA SER A 426 -1.18 -9.60 22.65
C SER A 426 -2.30 -10.49 22.11
N ASN A 427 -3.00 -10.04 21.07
CA ASN A 427 -4.02 -10.82 20.36
C ASN A 427 -3.88 -10.63 18.85
N PRO A 428 -3.33 -11.63 18.11
CA PRO A 428 -3.15 -11.54 16.67
C PRO A 428 -4.43 -11.28 15.87
N ALA A 429 -5.60 -11.70 16.37
CA ALA A 429 -6.89 -11.47 15.71
C ALA A 429 -7.29 -9.98 15.62
N ASN A 430 -6.60 -9.11 16.36
CA ASN A 430 -6.80 -7.67 16.33
C ASN A 430 -6.07 -6.98 15.17
N VAL A 431 -5.22 -7.70 14.43
CA VAL A 431 -4.57 -7.21 13.20
C VAL A 431 -5.30 -7.84 12.01
N GLN A 432 -6.03 -7.02 11.25
CA GLN A 432 -6.93 -7.53 10.21
C GLN A 432 -6.67 -6.89 8.86
N VAL A 433 -6.48 -7.75 7.86
CA VAL A 433 -6.32 -7.44 6.44
C VAL A 433 -7.30 -8.27 5.61
N ASN A 434 -8.51 -8.48 6.12
CA ASN A 434 -9.51 -9.33 5.46
C ASN A 434 -9.99 -8.72 4.14
N GLY A 435 -10.37 -9.57 3.20
CA GLY A 435 -11.17 -9.12 2.05
C GLY A 435 -12.58 -8.75 2.47
N GLY A 436 -13.18 -7.82 1.74
CA GLY A 436 -14.58 -7.45 1.88
C GLY A 436 -15.52 -8.54 1.40
N THR A 437 -16.71 -8.59 1.97
CA THR A 437 -17.74 -9.56 1.56
C THR A 437 -18.36 -9.18 0.23
N ALA A 438 -18.91 -10.18 -0.47
CA ALA A 438 -19.67 -9.96 -1.68
C ALA A 438 -21.07 -9.40 -1.39
N GLY A 439 -21.57 -8.57 -2.29
CA GLY A 439 -22.97 -8.16 -2.32
C GLY A 439 -23.87 -9.28 -2.83
N ALA A 440 -25.04 -9.43 -2.21
CA ALA A 440 -26.04 -10.39 -2.67
C ALA A 440 -26.59 -10.00 -4.06
N SER A 441 -26.78 -10.99 -4.93
CA SER A 441 -27.53 -10.79 -6.18
C SER A 441 -29.02 -10.72 -5.90
N SER A 442 -29.77 -9.94 -6.69
CA SER A 442 -31.23 -9.90 -6.64
C SER A 442 -31.80 -10.53 -7.90
N PHE A 443 -32.76 -11.45 -7.77
CA PHE A 443 -33.45 -12.00 -8.93
C PHE A 443 -34.96 -12.12 -8.65
N ASN A 444 -35.75 -12.11 -9.72
CA ASN A 444 -37.21 -12.25 -9.65
C ASN A 444 -37.65 -13.56 -10.31
N GLY A 445 -38.06 -14.56 -9.51
CA GLY A 445 -38.51 -15.87 -9.99
C GLY A 445 -37.67 -17.03 -9.42
N THR A 446 -37.90 -18.25 -9.91
CA THR A 446 -37.17 -19.46 -9.47
C THR A 446 -35.89 -19.72 -10.26
N THR A 447 -35.79 -19.20 -11.49
CA THR A 447 -34.57 -19.23 -12.32
C THR A 447 -34.48 -17.91 -13.08
N ALA A 448 -33.29 -17.30 -13.09
CA ALA A 448 -33.04 -16.13 -13.92
C ALA A 448 -32.74 -16.58 -15.36
N THR A 449 -33.32 -15.88 -16.33
CA THR A 449 -33.13 -16.11 -17.77
C THR A 449 -32.44 -14.93 -18.44
N THR A 450 -32.42 -13.76 -17.78
CA THR A 450 -31.81 -12.53 -18.30
C THR A 450 -31.06 -11.78 -17.19
N LEU A 451 -29.79 -11.44 -17.43
CA LEU A 451 -29.01 -10.55 -16.57
C LEU A 451 -29.19 -9.13 -17.09
N VAL A 452 -29.86 -8.28 -16.30
CA VAL A 452 -30.16 -6.90 -16.69
C VAL A 452 -28.95 -6.00 -16.47
N GLN A 453 -28.29 -6.15 -15.33
CA GLN A 453 -27.07 -5.42 -14.99
C GLN A 453 -26.10 -6.32 -14.22
N THR A 454 -24.83 -6.31 -14.64
CA THR A 454 -23.72 -6.91 -13.91
C THR A 454 -23.39 -6.09 -12.67
N GLY A 455 -23.06 -6.75 -11.56
CA GLY A 455 -22.56 -6.05 -10.38
C GLY A 455 -21.09 -5.69 -10.51
N GLY A 456 -20.68 -4.59 -9.89
CA GLY A 456 -19.32 -4.05 -9.98
C GLY A 456 -18.27 -4.96 -9.35
N GLY A 457 -17.09 -5.09 -9.96
CA GLY A 457 -15.93 -5.73 -9.30
C GLY A 457 -15.38 -4.90 -8.14
N GLY A 458 -14.83 -5.55 -7.12
CA GLY A 458 -14.17 -4.88 -6.00
C GLY A 458 -12.76 -4.39 -6.33
N GLY A 459 -12.27 -3.36 -5.65
CA GLY A 459 -10.90 -2.86 -5.78
C GLY A 459 -9.90 -3.79 -5.09
N GLY A 460 -8.69 -3.92 -5.63
CA GLY A 460 -7.60 -4.68 -5.02
C GLY A 460 -6.64 -3.80 -4.23
N SER A 461 -5.83 -4.41 -3.36
CA SER A 461 -4.69 -3.76 -2.71
C SER A 461 -3.52 -4.73 -2.63
N ALA A 462 -3.40 -5.54 -1.57
CA ALA A 462 -2.57 -6.75 -1.57
C ALA A 462 -3.43 -7.98 -1.90
N GLY A 463 -4.64 -8.04 -1.37
CA GLY A 463 -5.64 -8.99 -1.80
C GLY A 463 -6.26 -8.60 -3.15
N ASP A 464 -6.71 -9.60 -3.89
CA ASP A 464 -7.53 -9.45 -5.08
C ASP A 464 -8.94 -9.02 -4.70
N GLY A 465 -9.47 -8.06 -5.46
CA GLY A 465 -10.87 -7.71 -5.42
C GLY A 465 -11.75 -8.86 -5.91
N GLY A 466 -12.90 -9.02 -5.28
CA GLY A 466 -13.93 -9.95 -5.66
C GLY A 466 -14.59 -9.56 -6.98
N GLU A 467 -14.99 -10.57 -7.75
CA GLU A 467 -15.77 -10.39 -8.97
C GLU A 467 -17.24 -10.06 -8.62
N GLY A 468 -17.86 -9.20 -9.40
CA GLY A 468 -19.32 -9.04 -9.35
C GLY A 468 -20.04 -10.10 -10.18
N THR A 469 -21.35 -10.19 -10.04
CA THR A 469 -22.17 -11.12 -10.83
C THR A 469 -22.03 -10.84 -12.33
N ARG A 470 -21.69 -11.88 -13.10
CA ARG A 470 -21.43 -11.79 -14.56
C ARG A 470 -22.29 -12.70 -15.44
N SER A 471 -23.20 -13.47 -14.85
CA SER A 471 -23.96 -14.52 -15.55
C SER A 471 -25.45 -14.39 -15.28
N VAL A 472 -26.23 -14.97 -16.18
CA VAL A 472 -27.69 -15.04 -16.09
C VAL A 472 -28.17 -16.12 -15.13
N ALA A 473 -27.29 -17.00 -14.65
CA ALA A 473 -27.68 -18.07 -13.73
C ALA A 473 -27.92 -17.51 -12.31
N ALA A 474 -29.06 -17.86 -11.71
CA ALA A 474 -29.46 -17.40 -10.36
C ALA A 474 -28.50 -17.83 -9.22
N GLY A 475 -27.49 -18.67 -9.51
CA GLY A 475 -26.45 -19.11 -8.57
C GLY A 475 -25.06 -18.49 -8.78
N ASP A 476 -24.84 -17.72 -9.84
CA ASP A 476 -23.56 -17.04 -10.07
C ASP A 476 -23.47 -15.79 -9.19
N ALA A 477 -23.11 -16.02 -7.93
CA ALA A 477 -22.98 -14.98 -6.93
C ALA A 477 -21.72 -14.12 -7.17
N ALA A 478 -21.82 -12.86 -6.78
CA ALA A 478 -20.64 -12.03 -6.57
C ALA A 478 -19.70 -12.72 -5.57
N LYS A 479 -18.40 -12.49 -5.74
CA LYS A 479 -17.35 -13.09 -4.94
C LYS A 479 -16.80 -12.10 -3.92
N PRO A 480 -16.41 -12.57 -2.73
CA PRO A 480 -15.68 -11.73 -1.78
C PRO A 480 -14.28 -11.42 -2.33
N GLY A 481 -13.66 -10.37 -1.80
CA GLY A 481 -12.23 -10.13 -2.01
C GLY A 481 -11.39 -11.13 -1.22
N THR A 482 -10.13 -11.31 -1.62
CA THR A 482 -9.18 -12.11 -0.86
C THR A 482 -8.57 -11.28 0.27
N ALA A 483 -8.04 -11.93 1.30
CA ALA A 483 -7.23 -11.26 2.31
C ALA A 483 -5.97 -10.65 1.69
N GLY A 484 -5.44 -9.63 2.36
CA GLY A 484 -4.16 -9.00 2.04
C GLY A 484 -3.05 -9.50 2.97
N ASP A 485 -2.05 -8.64 3.19
CA ASP A 485 -0.75 -9.06 3.72
C ASP A 485 -0.43 -8.45 5.08
N ILE A 486 0.13 -9.27 5.97
CA ILE A 486 0.79 -8.82 7.20
C ILE A 486 2.27 -9.14 7.08
N ILE A 487 3.12 -8.11 7.16
CA ILE A 487 4.56 -8.23 6.93
C ILE A 487 5.27 -7.80 8.21
N THR A 488 6.15 -8.65 8.72
CA THR A 488 6.98 -8.33 9.87
C THR A 488 8.45 -8.39 9.47
N THR A 489 9.19 -7.32 9.74
CA THR A 489 10.63 -7.25 9.51
C THR A 489 11.31 -6.74 10.76
N VAL A 490 12.26 -7.53 11.27
CA VAL A 490 13.09 -7.16 12.41
C VAL A 490 14.48 -6.79 11.90
N THR A 491 14.91 -5.55 12.14
CA THR A 491 16.23 -5.05 11.69
C THR A 491 16.78 -4.01 12.69
N PRO A 492 18.08 -3.99 13.00
CA PRO A 492 18.66 -3.05 13.97
C PRO A 492 18.52 -1.56 13.61
N GLN A 493 18.30 -1.25 12.33
CA GLN A 493 18.19 0.11 11.81
C GLN A 493 16.97 0.23 10.88
N PRO A 494 15.75 0.08 11.42
CA PRO A 494 14.53 0.03 10.60
C PRO A 494 14.25 1.35 9.90
N GLU A 495 14.74 2.46 10.44
CA GLU A 495 14.57 3.76 9.81
C GLU A 495 15.20 3.82 8.42
N LEU A 496 16.32 3.12 8.17
CA LEU A 496 17.01 3.12 6.87
C LEU A 496 16.21 2.43 5.76
N LEU A 497 15.18 1.66 6.08
CA LEU A 497 14.32 1.00 5.10
C LEU A 497 13.20 1.94 4.57
N PHE A 498 13.00 3.10 5.21
CA PHE A 498 11.94 4.08 4.91
C PHE A 498 12.47 5.46 4.50
N PHE A 499 13.79 5.61 4.27
CA PHE A 499 14.45 6.86 3.87
C PHE A 499 14.93 6.86 2.42
#